data_AF-A0ABD5FFD3-F1
#
_entry.id   AF-A0ABD5FFD3-F1
#
_cell.length_a   1.000
_cell.length_b   1.000
_cell.length_c   1.000
_cell.angle_alpha   90.00
_cell.angle_beta   90.00
_cell.angle_gamma   90.00
#
_symmetry.space_group_name_H-M   'P 1'
#
loop_
_entity.id
_entity.type
_entity.pdbx_description
1 polymer ?
#
loop_
_entity_poly.entity_id
_entity_poly.type
_entity_poly.pdbx_seq_one_letter_code
_entity_poly.pdbx_strand_id
1 'polypeptide(L)'
;MDENITIEFVKEWIDKHNLTKGSFDRIMNDLIYNSGHNYIDNPSLRYWLIDNTYKFRDMLPVELNDNQQIVLEWLKEAYKRTKWSSPFGTVYSTINIHELFVRTRLTKAQQFQVLAAFAEWGMKEVAE
;
A
#
# COMPACT_ATOMS: atom_id res chain seq x y z
N MET A 1 -20.76 -18.62 17.00
CA MET A 1 -20.49 -18.79 15.56
C MET A 1 -19.26 -17.95 15.30
N ASP A 2 -18.12 -18.59 15.05
CA ASP A 2 -16.92 -17.87 14.65
C ASP A 2 -17.19 -17.29 13.26
N GLU A 3 -17.37 -15.97 13.17
CA GLU A 3 -17.36 -15.29 11.88
C GLU A 3 -16.02 -15.58 11.21
N ASN A 4 -16.06 -16.29 10.09
CA ASN A 4 -14.86 -16.60 9.33
C ASN A 4 -14.39 -15.32 8.64
N ILE A 5 -13.36 -14.68 9.19
CA ILE A 5 -12.78 -13.45 8.65
C ILE A 5 -12.15 -13.73 7.29
N THR A 6 -12.65 -13.06 6.25
CA THR A 6 -12.12 -13.18 4.88
C THR A 6 -11.00 -12.19 4.62
N ILE A 7 -10.18 -12.46 3.59
CA ILE A 7 -9.14 -11.51 3.17
C ILE A 7 -9.75 -10.17 2.76
N GLU A 8 -10.90 -10.19 2.08
CA GLU A 8 -11.55 -8.98 1.57
C GLU A 8 -12.06 -8.10 2.72
N PHE A 9 -12.65 -8.71 3.74
CA PHE A 9 -13.03 -8.00 4.97
C PHE A 9 -11.82 -7.29 5.61
N VAL A 10 -10.67 -7.95 5.66
CA VAL A 10 -9.46 -7.36 6.25
C VAL A 10 -8.95 -6.19 5.41
N LYS A 11 -9.01 -6.27 4.07
CA LYS A 11 -8.66 -5.13 3.19
C LYS A 11 -9.59 -3.95 3.41
N GLU A 12 -10.89 -4.18 3.44
CA GLU A 12 -11.89 -3.13 3.71
C GLU A 12 -11.65 -2.50 5.09
N TRP A 13 -11.29 -3.30 6.09
CA TRP A 13 -10.95 -2.80 7.41
C TRP A 13 -9.66 -1.95 7.41
N ILE A 14 -8.61 -2.37 6.69
CA ILE A 14 -7.37 -1.60 6.49
C ILE A 14 -7.68 -0.24 5.86
N ASP A 15 -8.46 -0.24 4.78
CA ASP A 15 -8.84 0.97 4.04
C ASP A 15 -9.68 1.90 4.91
N LYS A 16 -10.70 1.36 5.60
CA LYS A 16 -11.57 2.13 6.51
C LYS A 16 -10.81 2.86 7.61
N HIS A 17 -9.70 2.28 8.10
CA HIS A 17 -8.90 2.85 9.17
C HIS A 17 -7.64 3.56 8.68
N ASN A 18 -7.46 3.71 7.36
CA ASN A 18 -6.29 4.30 6.73
C ASN A 18 -4.97 3.69 7.26
N LEU A 19 -4.93 2.37 7.45
CA LEU A 19 -3.74 1.73 7.99
C LEU A 19 -2.66 1.65 6.93
N THR A 20 -1.42 1.85 7.35
CA THR A 20 -0.22 1.75 6.50
C THR A 20 0.77 0.78 7.11
N LYS A 21 1.86 0.45 6.40
CA LYS A 21 2.95 -0.34 6.99
C LYS A 21 3.50 0.28 8.28
N GLY A 22 3.44 1.60 8.42
CA GLY A 22 3.82 2.30 9.67
C GLY A 22 2.86 2.03 10.84
N SER A 23 1.64 1.59 10.56
CA SER A 23 0.65 1.19 11.57
C SER A 23 0.91 -0.20 12.15
N PHE A 24 1.70 -1.05 11.48
CA PHE A 24 1.86 -2.46 11.81
C PHE A 24 2.29 -2.69 13.26
N ASP A 25 3.39 -2.07 13.70
CA ASP A 25 3.93 -2.29 15.04
C ASP A 25 2.95 -1.84 16.12
N ARG A 26 2.22 -0.74 15.89
CA ARG A 26 1.19 -0.25 16.81
C ARG A 26 0.03 -1.23 16.93
N ILE A 27 -0.48 -1.73 15.81
CA ILE A 27 -1.56 -2.73 15.80
C ILE A 27 -1.11 -4.02 16.49
N MET A 28 0.09 -4.52 16.19
CA MET A 28 0.60 -5.74 16.83
C MET A 28 0.79 -5.56 18.34
N ASN A 29 1.26 -4.39 18.79
CA ASN A 29 1.35 -4.08 20.22
C ASN A 29 -0.03 -4.08 20.88
N ASP A 30 -1.03 -3.45 20.26
CA ASP A 30 -2.41 -3.45 20.80
C ASP A 30 -2.99 -4.88 20.89
N LEU A 31 -2.72 -5.72 19.88
CA LEU A 31 -3.14 -7.13 19.84
C LEU A 31 -2.50 -7.97 20.95
N ILE A 32 -1.22 -7.79 21.24
CA ILE A 32 -0.46 -8.60 22.21
C ILE A 32 -0.80 -8.19 23.64
N TYR A 33 -0.77 -6.89 23.93
CA TYR A 33 -0.86 -6.40 25.31
C TYR A 33 -2.29 -6.11 25.76
N ASN A 34 -3.27 -6.19 24.85
CA ASN A 34 -4.65 -5.80 25.11
C ASN A 34 -4.76 -4.39 25.71
N SER A 35 -3.76 -3.54 25.44
CA SER A 35 -3.52 -2.28 26.15
C SER A 35 -4.34 -1.10 25.62
N GLY A 36 -5.32 -1.38 24.76
CA GLY A 36 -6.27 -0.39 24.28
C GLY A 36 -7.36 -1.07 23.45
N HIS A 37 -8.58 -1.13 23.99
CA HIS A 37 -9.80 -1.49 23.27
C HIS A 37 -10.18 -0.44 22.21
N ASN A 38 -9.22 0.11 21.47
CA ASN A 38 -9.42 1.35 20.70
C ASN A 38 -9.49 1.12 19.18
N TYR A 39 -9.07 -0.04 18.66
CA TYR A 39 -9.00 -0.25 17.20
C TYR A 39 -9.66 -1.55 16.70
N ILE A 40 -9.80 -2.58 17.54
CA ILE A 40 -10.28 -3.91 17.11
C ILE A 40 -11.26 -4.46 18.16
N ASP A 41 -12.50 -3.99 18.10
CA ASP A 41 -13.60 -4.50 18.94
C ASP A 41 -14.08 -5.89 18.51
N ASN A 42 -13.75 -6.31 17.28
CA ASN A 42 -14.14 -7.60 16.74
C ASN A 42 -13.13 -8.69 17.17
N PRO A 43 -13.52 -9.66 18.04
CA PRO A 43 -12.62 -10.70 18.51
C PRO A 43 -12.14 -11.63 17.39
N SER A 44 -12.99 -11.94 16.41
CA SER A 44 -12.63 -12.79 15.27
C SER A 44 -11.54 -12.14 14.41
N LEU A 45 -11.64 -10.82 14.17
CA LEU A 45 -10.59 -10.06 13.48
C LEU A 45 -9.28 -10.09 14.26
N ARG A 46 -9.34 -9.96 15.58
CA ARG A 46 -8.16 -10.05 16.45
C ARG A 46 -7.42 -11.38 16.27
N TYR A 47 -8.14 -12.50 16.38
CA TYR A 47 -7.56 -13.83 16.22
C TYR A 47 -6.99 -14.01 14.82
N TRP A 48 -7.73 -13.58 13.79
CA TRP A 48 -7.25 -13.66 12.41
C TRP A 48 -5.93 -12.91 12.22
N LEU A 49 -5.80 -11.68 12.74
CA LEU A 49 -4.60 -10.87 12.62
C LEU A 49 -3.39 -11.51 13.32
N ILE A 50 -3.60 -12.12 14.48
CA ILE A 50 -2.54 -12.86 15.21
C ILE A 50 -2.06 -14.04 14.36
N ASP A 51 -2.99 -14.89 13.93
CA ASP A 51 -2.68 -16.10 13.15
C ASP A 51 -2.09 -15.80 11.77
N ASN A 52 -2.41 -14.62 11.22
CA ASN A 52 -2.00 -14.18 9.88
C ASN A 52 -1.05 -12.97 9.91
N THR A 53 -0.26 -12.80 10.97
CA THR A 53 0.58 -11.60 11.21
C THR A 53 1.37 -11.14 9.97
N TYR A 54 2.10 -12.05 9.31
CA TYR A 54 2.90 -11.68 8.13
C TYR A 54 2.04 -11.31 6.92
N LYS A 55 0.94 -12.05 6.71
CA LYS A 55 -0.01 -11.76 5.64
C LYS A 55 -0.68 -10.41 5.85
N PHE A 56 -1.07 -10.08 7.08
CA PHE A 56 -1.57 -8.76 7.43
C PHE A 56 -0.55 -7.66 7.14
N ARG A 57 0.72 -7.86 7.55
CA ARG A 57 1.81 -6.91 7.24
C ARG A 57 1.95 -6.64 5.75
N ASP A 58 1.82 -7.68 4.94
CA ASP A 58 1.95 -7.58 3.48
C ASP A 58 0.73 -6.93 2.82
N MET A 59 -0.44 -7.00 3.46
CA MET A 59 -1.66 -6.31 3.02
C MET A 59 -1.65 -4.81 3.32
N LEU A 60 -0.79 -4.34 4.23
CA LEU A 60 -0.72 -2.93 4.59
C LEU A 60 -0.05 -2.12 3.47
N PRO A 61 -0.69 -1.04 2.99
CA PRO A 61 -0.11 -0.18 1.96
C PRO A 61 1.14 0.55 2.50
N VAL A 62 2.09 0.81 1.61
CA VAL A 62 3.24 1.64 1.95
C VAL A 62 2.82 3.10 1.99
N GLU A 63 3.14 3.79 3.09
CA GLU A 63 2.99 5.24 3.17
C GLU A 63 4.10 5.92 2.38
N LEU A 64 3.72 6.67 1.35
CA LEU A 64 4.64 7.43 0.51
C LEU A 64 4.82 8.84 1.06
N ASN A 65 6.06 9.33 1.10
CA ASN A 65 6.29 10.75 1.38
C ASN A 65 6.01 11.64 0.16
N ASP A 66 6.06 12.96 0.34
CA ASP A 66 5.75 13.95 -0.69
C ASP A 66 6.53 13.73 -2.00
N ASN A 67 7.83 13.46 -1.93
CA ASN A 67 8.64 13.24 -3.12
C ASN A 67 8.24 11.94 -3.85
N GLN A 68 7.88 10.90 -3.11
CA GLN A 68 7.39 9.65 -3.68
C GLN A 68 6.01 9.83 -4.31
N GLN A 69 5.13 10.59 -3.66
CA GLN A 69 3.80 10.89 -4.18
C GLN A 69 3.87 11.66 -5.49
N ILE A 70 4.77 12.65 -5.59
CA ILE A 70 5.01 13.39 -6.84
C ILE A 70 5.37 12.43 -7.98
N VAL A 71 6.31 11.51 -7.76
CA VAL A 71 6.73 10.54 -8.79
C VAL A 71 5.61 9.57 -9.14
N LEU A 72 4.82 9.13 -8.16
CA LEU A 72 3.65 8.28 -8.38
C LEU A 72 2.62 8.99 -9.27
N GLU A 73 2.32 10.26 -9.01
CA GLU A 73 1.37 11.02 -9.83
C GLU A 73 1.88 11.22 -11.26
N TRP A 74 3.16 11.49 -11.46
CA TRP A 74 3.73 11.54 -12.82
C TRP A 74 3.56 10.22 -13.59
N LEU A 75 3.73 9.08 -12.92
CA LEU A 75 3.52 7.77 -13.54
C LEU A 75 2.05 7.56 -13.91
N LYS A 76 1.11 7.90 -13.02
CA LYS A 76 -0.34 7.79 -13.28
C LYS A 76 -0.77 8.68 -14.44
N GLU A 77 -0.35 9.94 -14.46
CA GLU A 77 -0.69 10.89 -15.53
C GLU A 77 -0.12 10.44 -16.88
N ALA A 78 1.13 9.99 -16.90
CA ALA A 78 1.78 9.49 -18.11
C ALA A 78 1.08 8.24 -18.66
N TYR A 79 0.67 7.30 -17.79
CA TYR A 79 -0.10 6.13 -18.18
C TYR A 79 -1.45 6.53 -18.78
N LYS A 80 -2.20 7.40 -18.08
CA LYS A 80 -3.54 7.87 -18.53
C LYS A 80 -3.49 8.61 -19.87
N ARG A 81 -2.44 9.41 -20.11
CA ARG A 81 -2.26 10.14 -21.38
C ARG A 81 -2.02 9.23 -22.58
N THR A 82 -1.51 8.02 -22.36
CA THR A 82 -0.95 7.20 -23.44
C THR A 82 -1.63 5.84 -23.47
N LYS A 83 -2.76 5.74 -24.18
CA LYS A 83 -3.53 4.49 -24.32
C LYS A 83 -2.74 3.28 -24.86
N TRP A 84 -1.59 3.53 -25.47
CA TRP A 84 -0.75 2.51 -26.11
C TRP A 84 0.54 2.20 -25.35
N SER A 85 0.88 2.94 -24.28
CA SER A 85 2.09 2.65 -23.50
C SER A 85 1.81 1.52 -22.51
N SER A 86 2.59 0.45 -22.57
CA SER A 86 2.58 -0.53 -21.49
C SER A 86 3.06 0.11 -20.18
N PRO A 87 2.68 -0.43 -19.01
CA PRO A 87 3.18 0.08 -17.72
C PRO A 87 4.71 0.17 -17.66
N PHE A 88 5.41 -0.78 -18.29
CA PHE A 88 6.88 -0.74 -18.42
C PHE A 88 7.37 0.45 -19.24
N GLY A 89 6.72 0.74 -20.37
CA GLY A 89 7.04 1.91 -21.20
C GLY A 89 6.78 3.22 -20.47
N THR A 90 5.68 3.29 -19.69
CA THR A 90 5.38 4.45 -18.84
C THR A 90 6.49 4.67 -17.80
N VAL A 91 6.89 3.63 -17.07
CA VAL A 91 8.00 3.74 -16.11
C VAL A 91 9.27 4.22 -16.79
N TYR A 92 9.67 3.59 -17.90
CA TYR A 92 10.89 3.99 -18.60
C TYR A 92 10.86 5.46 -19.03
N SER A 93 9.79 5.90 -19.70
CA SER A 93 9.68 7.26 -20.23
C SER A 93 9.58 8.33 -19.13
N THR A 94 8.71 8.13 -18.13
CA THR A 94 8.53 9.08 -17.03
C THR A 94 9.82 9.22 -16.21
N ILE A 95 10.47 8.11 -15.86
CA ILE A 95 11.70 8.16 -15.06
C ILE A 95 12.84 8.79 -15.86
N ASN A 96 12.92 8.57 -17.18
CA ASN A 96 13.92 9.22 -18.01
C ASN A 96 13.72 10.75 -18.08
N ILE A 97 12.47 11.23 -18.18
CA ILE A 97 12.15 12.67 -18.18
C ILE A 97 12.52 13.33 -16.84
N HIS A 98 12.31 12.63 -15.72
CA HIS A 98 12.49 13.15 -14.37
C HIS A 98 13.73 12.60 -13.64
N GLU A 99 14.71 12.06 -14.38
CA GLU A 99 15.81 11.27 -13.83
C GLU A 99 16.55 11.99 -12.69
N LEU A 100 16.86 13.27 -12.88
CA LEU A 100 17.58 14.06 -11.89
C LEU A 100 16.81 14.15 -10.56
N PHE A 101 15.49 14.36 -10.60
CA PHE A 101 14.65 14.41 -9.41
C PHE A 101 14.63 13.06 -8.73
N VAL A 102 14.33 11.98 -9.48
CA VAL A 102 14.23 10.62 -8.92
C VAL A 102 15.55 10.20 -8.27
N ARG A 103 16.69 10.47 -8.93
CA ARG A 103 18.02 10.11 -8.44
C ARG A 103 18.45 10.90 -7.20
N THR A 104 18.04 12.17 -7.09
CA THR A 104 18.50 13.06 -5.99
C THR A 104 17.53 13.14 -4.82
N ARG A 105 16.25 12.85 -5.03
CA ARG A 105 15.19 12.99 -4.01
C ARG A 105 14.68 11.67 -3.46
N LEU A 106 14.87 10.57 -4.18
CA LEU A 106 14.43 9.24 -3.74
C LEU A 106 15.63 8.31 -3.57
N THR A 107 15.67 7.64 -2.42
CA THR A 107 16.51 6.46 -2.21
C THR A 107 16.01 5.29 -3.07
N LYS A 108 16.85 4.27 -3.29
CA LYS A 108 16.44 3.06 -4.02
C LYS A 108 15.22 2.36 -3.39
N ALA A 109 15.17 2.31 -2.06
CA ALA A 109 14.02 1.76 -1.35
C ALA A 109 12.74 2.53 -1.66
N GLN A 110 12.80 3.86 -1.67
CA GLN A 110 11.67 4.72 -2.00
C GLN A 110 11.23 4.57 -3.46
N GLN A 111 12.17 4.35 -4.39
CA GLN A 111 11.85 4.05 -5.78
C GLN A 111 11.05 2.74 -5.91
N PHE A 112 11.46 1.68 -5.20
CA PHE A 112 10.69 0.42 -5.16
C PHE A 112 9.30 0.61 -4.55
N GLN A 113 9.16 1.43 -3.51
CA GLN A 113 7.87 1.73 -2.91
C GLN A 113 6.93 2.45 -3.88
N VAL A 114 7.45 3.40 -4.68
CA VAL A 114 6.67 4.05 -5.74
C VAL A 114 6.25 3.05 -6.81
N LEU A 115 7.13 2.14 -7.23
CA LEU A 115 6.79 1.10 -8.20
C LEU A 115 5.73 0.13 -7.68
N ALA A 116 5.80 -0.25 -6.40
CA ALA A 116 4.77 -1.07 -5.76
C ALA A 116 3.41 -0.35 -5.76
N ALA A 117 3.37 0.91 -5.33
CA ALA A 117 2.15 1.70 -5.32
C ALA A 117 1.59 1.92 -6.74
N PHE A 118 2.45 2.11 -7.74
CA PHE A 118 2.04 2.24 -9.14
C PHE A 118 1.44 0.94 -9.68
N ALA A 119 2.03 -0.21 -9.36
CA ALA A 119 1.50 -1.53 -9.76
C ALA A 119 0.14 -1.81 -9.09
N GLU A 120 0.02 -1.55 -7.79
CA GLU A 120 -1.25 -1.70 -7.05
C GLU A 120 -2.35 -0.81 -7.64
N TRP A 121 -2.04 0.45 -7.94
CA TRP A 121 -2.97 1.36 -8.59
C TRP A 121 -3.37 0.87 -10.00
N GLY A 122 -2.40 0.48 -10.83
CA GLY A 122 -2.67 0.03 -12.20
C GLY A 122 -3.52 -1.24 -12.27
N MET A 123 -3.35 -2.16 -11.30
CA MET A 123 -4.19 -3.36 -11.21
C MET A 123 -5.65 -3.05 -10.87
N LYS A 124 -5.91 -1.97 -10.12
CA LYS A 124 -7.29 -1.50 -9.87
C LYS A 124 -7.93 -0.95 -11.16
N GLU A 125 -7.19 -0.14 -11.92
CA GLU A 125 -7.71 0.48 -13.15
C GLU A 125 -7.91 -0.51 -14.31
N VAL A 126 -7.16 -1.63 -14.35
CA VAL A 126 -7.34 -2.68 -15.37
C VAL A 126 -8.48 -3.65 -15.00
N ALA A 127 -8.85 -3.72 -13.72
CA ALA A 127 -9.96 -4.55 -13.26
C ALA A 127 -11.35 -3.91 -13.48
N GLU A 128 -11.39 -2.61 -13.81
CA GLU A 128 -12.58 -1.82 -14.19
C GLU A 128 -12.74 -1.72 -15.72
#